data_AF-A0A7L4MWY5-F1
#
_entry.id   AF-A0A7L4MWY5-F1
#
_cell.length_a   1.000
_cell.length_b   1.000
_cell.length_c   1.000
_cell.angle_alpha   90.00
_cell.angle_beta   90.00
_cell.angle_gamma   90.00
#
_symmetry.space_group_name_H-M   'P 1'
#
loop_
_entity.id
_entity.type
_entity.pdbx_description
1 polymer ?
#
loop_
_entity_poly.entity_id
_entity_poly.type
_entity_poly.pdbx_seq_one_letter_code
_entity_poly.pdbx_strand_id
1 'polypeptide(L)'
;KWKGEGTTKNLESIVIGRCYDYIRIVNPAVGEKNCSEIWEAFKNAFINKDPCNILPKDYELFINLSLHTIPPNKSLFWENNHLLVNTLADRGRRYMSLADTLIGYLGDFLNWCGQANSAGLDYESCPTTEECENNAVESFWRMAS
;
A
#
# COMPACT_ATOMS: atom_id res chain seq x y z
N LYS A 1 -17.04 5.41 -16.29
CA LYS A 1 -15.56 5.22 -16.33
C LYS A 1 -14.94 6.38 -15.58
N TRP A 2 -13.92 6.10 -14.79
CA TRP A 2 -13.27 7.08 -13.92
C TRP A 2 -12.25 7.91 -14.69
N LYS A 3 -11.82 9.05 -14.14
CA LYS A 3 -10.82 9.92 -14.76
C LYS A 3 -9.38 9.53 -14.40
N GLY A 4 -9.19 8.78 -13.32
CA GLY A 4 -7.86 8.34 -12.87
C GLY A 4 -7.33 7.18 -13.70
N GLU A 5 -6.02 6.98 -13.61
CA GLU A 5 -5.36 5.82 -14.21
C GLU A 5 -5.97 4.52 -13.68
N GLY A 6 -5.93 3.45 -14.48
CA GLY A 6 -6.32 2.13 -14.02
C GLY A 6 -5.33 1.53 -13.04
N THR A 7 -5.68 0.36 -12.52
CA THR A 7 -4.82 -0.43 -11.65
C THR A 7 -3.46 -0.71 -12.30
N THR A 8 -2.38 -0.64 -11.53
CA THR A 8 -1.03 -0.99 -11.99
C THR A 8 -1.00 -2.41 -12.54
N LYS A 9 -0.42 -2.60 -13.73
CA LYS A 9 -0.31 -3.91 -14.37
C LYS A 9 0.52 -4.86 -13.51
N ASN A 10 0.09 -6.12 -13.41
CA ASN A 10 0.72 -7.16 -12.59
C ASN A 10 0.79 -6.83 -11.08
N LEU A 11 -0.21 -6.09 -10.57
CA LEU A 11 -0.25 -5.64 -9.17
C LEU A 11 0.08 -6.75 -8.17
N GLU A 12 -0.51 -7.94 -8.33
CA GLU A 12 -0.25 -9.11 -7.48
C GLU A 12 1.24 -9.47 -7.44
N SER A 13 1.85 -9.63 -8.62
CA SER A 13 3.26 -10.00 -8.72
C SER A 13 4.18 -8.92 -8.14
N ILE A 14 3.82 -7.64 -8.31
CA ILE A 14 4.57 -6.52 -7.75
C ILE A 14 4.49 -6.52 -6.23
N VAL A 15 3.29 -6.64 -5.65
CA VAL A 15 3.09 -6.62 -4.19
C VAL A 15 3.77 -7.83 -3.54
N ILE A 16 3.55 -9.04 -4.06
CA ILE A 16 4.21 -10.25 -3.54
C ILE A 16 5.74 -10.14 -3.68
N GLY A 17 6.23 -9.67 -4.83
CA GLY A 17 7.65 -9.47 -5.08
C GLY A 17 8.29 -8.46 -4.10
N ARG A 18 7.65 -7.31 -3.90
CA ARG A 18 8.07 -6.30 -2.93
C ARG A 18 8.03 -6.81 -1.50
N CYS A 19 7.05 -7.64 -1.14
CA CYS A 19 6.99 -8.26 0.18
C CYS A 19 8.22 -9.14 0.43
N TYR A 20 8.53 -10.05 -0.49
CA TYR A 20 9.71 -10.91 -0.36
C TYR A 20 11.02 -10.11 -0.40
N ASP A 21 11.15 -9.15 -1.31
CA ASP A 21 12.32 -8.26 -1.35
C ASP A 21 12.50 -7.53 -0.01
N TYR A 22 11.42 -7.03 0.58
CA TYR A 22 11.48 -6.32 1.85
C TYR A 22 11.95 -7.21 3.01
N ILE A 23 11.32 -8.37 3.20
CA ILE A 23 11.63 -9.26 4.33
C ILE A 23 12.93 -10.05 4.14
N ARG A 24 13.51 -10.10 2.94
CA ARG A 24 14.76 -10.83 2.65
C ARG A 24 15.96 -9.92 2.45
N ILE A 25 15.78 -8.75 1.84
CA ILE A 25 16.88 -7.90 1.37
C ILE A 25 16.85 -6.53 2.07
N VAL A 26 15.70 -5.84 2.09
CA VAL A 26 15.62 -4.47 2.60
C VAL A 26 15.73 -4.42 4.12
N ASN A 27 14.90 -5.20 4.82
CA ASN A 27 14.85 -5.25 6.27
C ASN A 27 14.58 -6.68 6.80
N PRO A 28 15.61 -7.54 6.80
CA PRO A 28 15.49 -8.92 7.29
C PRO A 28 15.07 -9.04 8.76
N ALA A 29 15.25 -7.97 9.56
CA ALA A 29 14.88 -7.96 10.98
C ALA A 29 13.36 -7.99 11.21
N VAL A 30 12.55 -7.71 10.18
CA VAL A 30 11.08 -7.88 10.22
C VAL A 30 10.69 -9.35 10.42
N GLY A 31 11.55 -10.28 10.01
CA GLY A 31 11.30 -11.71 10.11
C GLY A 31 10.32 -12.23 9.06
N GLU A 32 9.93 -13.50 9.22
CA GLU A 32 9.03 -14.16 8.28
C GLU A 32 7.63 -13.54 8.29
N LYS A 33 7.11 -13.31 7.08
CA LYS A 33 5.76 -12.85 6.81
C LYS A 33 5.17 -13.68 5.68
N ASN A 34 3.89 -14.00 5.77
CA ASN A 34 3.20 -14.73 4.72
C ASN A 34 2.78 -13.74 3.61
N CYS A 35 3.64 -13.55 2.61
CA CYS A 35 3.42 -12.58 1.54
C CYS A 35 2.16 -12.86 0.71
N SER A 36 1.78 -14.13 0.54
CA SER A 36 0.54 -14.50 -0.16
C SER A 36 -0.70 -14.10 0.66
N GLU A 37 -0.66 -14.28 1.97
CA GLU A 37 -1.75 -13.87 2.87
C GLU A 37 -1.86 -12.34 2.98
N ILE A 38 -0.73 -11.64 3.02
CA ILE A 38 -0.68 -10.17 2.97
C ILE A 38 -1.32 -9.67 1.66
N TRP A 39 -0.97 -10.27 0.52
CA TRP A 39 -1.57 -9.93 -0.76
C TRP A 39 -3.09 -10.17 -0.77
N GLU A 40 -3.55 -11.32 -0.31
CA GLU A 40 -4.99 -11.60 -0.28
C GLU A 40 -5.74 -10.65 0.66
N ALA A 41 -5.16 -10.31 1.83
CA ALA A 41 -5.74 -9.30 2.71
C ALA A 41 -5.78 -7.90 2.06
N PHE A 42 -4.71 -7.50 1.36
CA PHE A 42 -4.64 -6.25 0.61
C PHE A 42 -5.73 -6.18 -0.47
N LYS A 43 -5.84 -7.22 -1.30
CA LYS A 43 -6.80 -7.32 -2.39
C LYS A 43 -8.25 -7.33 -1.86
N ASN A 44 -8.53 -8.13 -0.84
CA ASN A 44 -9.86 -8.26 -0.24
C ASN A 44 -10.39 -6.98 0.41
N ALA A 45 -9.52 -6.01 0.69
CA ALA A 45 -9.94 -4.70 1.19
C ALA A 45 -10.81 -3.93 0.17
N PHE A 46 -10.60 -4.13 -1.13
CA PHE A 46 -11.22 -3.29 -2.16
C PHE A 46 -11.88 -4.04 -3.34
N ILE A 47 -11.62 -5.34 -3.54
CA ILE A 47 -12.31 -6.10 -4.60
C ILE A 47 -13.79 -6.31 -4.26
N ASN A 48 -14.62 -6.44 -5.30
CA ASN A 48 -16.07 -6.67 -5.18
C ASN A 48 -16.80 -5.62 -4.30
N LYS A 49 -16.24 -4.41 -4.22
CA LYS A 49 -16.81 -3.25 -3.53
C LYS A 49 -17.00 -2.11 -4.51
N ASP A 50 -17.84 -1.15 -4.14
CA ASP A 50 -17.93 0.11 -4.87
C ASP A 50 -16.58 0.84 -4.74
N PRO A 51 -15.89 1.19 -5.85
CA PRO A 51 -14.61 1.87 -5.83
C PRO A 51 -14.60 3.22 -5.09
N CYS A 52 -15.77 3.82 -4.84
CA CYS A 52 -15.92 5.06 -4.07
C CYS A 52 -16.47 4.86 -2.64
N ASN A 53 -16.60 3.62 -2.18
CA ASN A 53 -17.02 3.29 -0.82
C ASN A 53 -16.08 2.28 -0.17
N ILE A 54 -14.79 2.56 -0.25
CA ILE A 54 -13.75 1.85 0.50
C ILE A 54 -13.44 2.66 1.75
N LEU A 55 -13.32 1.99 2.89
CA LEU A 55 -13.05 2.64 4.17
C LEU A 55 -11.67 2.23 4.69
N PRO A 56 -10.96 3.08 5.47
CA PRO A 56 -9.67 2.72 6.04
C PRO A 56 -9.68 1.38 6.81
N LYS A 57 -10.75 1.12 7.56
CA LYS A 57 -10.95 -0.14 8.30
C LYS A 57 -10.97 -1.39 7.42
N ASP A 58 -11.28 -1.27 6.12
CA ASP A 58 -11.26 -2.41 5.20
C ASP A 58 -9.84 -2.98 5.03
N TYR A 59 -8.81 -2.19 5.30
CA TYR A 59 -7.40 -2.60 5.29
C TYR A 59 -6.89 -3.11 6.64
N GLU A 60 -7.71 -3.20 7.69
CA GLU A 60 -7.27 -3.56 9.04
C GLU A 60 -6.51 -4.90 9.09
N LEU A 61 -7.01 -5.92 8.39
CA LEU A 61 -6.33 -7.21 8.32
C LEU A 61 -4.96 -7.10 7.62
N PHE A 62 -4.89 -6.37 6.51
CA PHE A 62 -3.63 -6.13 5.80
C PHE A 62 -2.59 -5.44 6.68
N ILE A 63 -3.01 -4.41 7.43
CA ILE A 63 -2.15 -3.69 8.36
C ILE A 63 -1.63 -4.65 9.43
N ASN A 64 -2.53 -5.39 10.10
CA ASN A 64 -2.15 -6.31 11.17
C ASN A 64 -1.12 -7.36 10.72
N LEU A 65 -1.27 -7.91 9.50
CA LEU A 65 -0.32 -8.86 8.94
C LEU A 65 1.04 -8.20 8.60
N SER A 66 1.03 -6.96 8.15
CA SER A 66 2.21 -6.24 7.66
C SER A 66 2.95 -5.43 8.74
N LEU A 67 2.36 -5.27 9.92
CA LEU A 67 2.96 -4.53 11.04
C LEU A 67 4.31 -5.12 11.46
N HIS A 68 5.25 -4.24 11.72
CA HIS A 68 6.55 -4.55 12.31
C HIS A 68 7.04 -3.37 13.17
N THR A 69 8.00 -3.62 14.04
CA THR A 69 8.56 -2.57 14.90
C THR A 69 9.29 -1.52 14.08
N ILE A 70 9.02 -0.25 14.37
CA ILE A 70 9.82 0.89 13.92
C ILE A 70 10.85 1.20 15.01
N PRO A 71 12.15 1.28 14.68
CA PRO A 71 13.16 1.58 15.69
C PRO A 71 12.90 2.93 16.39
N PRO A 72 13.18 3.04 17.70
CA PRO A 72 13.02 4.30 18.42
C PRO A 72 13.81 5.44 17.76
N ASN A 73 13.25 6.65 17.76
CA ASN A 73 13.86 7.86 17.22
C ASN A 73 14.20 7.81 15.71
N LYS A 74 13.62 6.88 14.94
CA LYS A 74 13.81 6.80 13.49
C LYS A 74 12.61 7.25 12.66
N SER A 75 11.42 7.38 13.24
CA SER A 75 10.23 7.81 12.50
C SER A 75 10.43 9.16 11.82
N LEU A 76 10.06 9.24 10.53
CA LEU A 76 10.19 10.44 9.72
C LEU A 76 8.89 10.74 8.97
N PHE A 77 8.23 11.83 9.36
CA PHE A 77 7.02 12.33 8.71
C PHE A 77 7.38 13.41 7.70
N TRP A 78 6.56 13.53 6.65
CA TRP A 78 6.81 14.46 5.57
C TRP A 78 5.52 14.83 4.84
N GLU A 79 5.57 15.95 4.12
CA GLU A 79 4.54 16.41 3.22
C GLU A 79 5.21 17.01 1.98
N ASN A 80 4.67 16.75 0.78
CA ASN A 80 5.12 17.32 -0.50
C ASN A 80 6.60 17.15 -0.87
N ASN A 81 7.30 16.15 -0.31
CA ASN A 81 8.76 15.97 -0.48
C ASN A 81 9.19 14.48 -0.57
N HIS A 82 8.32 13.61 -1.09
CA HIS A 82 8.50 12.15 -1.10
C HIS A 82 9.91 11.69 -1.53
N LEU A 83 10.39 12.15 -2.69
CA LEU A 83 11.69 11.72 -3.24
C LEU A 83 12.89 12.19 -2.38
N LEU A 84 12.81 13.41 -1.84
CA LEU A 84 13.85 13.95 -0.96
C LEU A 84 13.91 13.15 0.35
N VAL A 85 12.75 12.85 0.92
CA VAL A 85 12.63 12.14 2.19
C VAL A 85 13.07 10.69 2.06
N ASN A 86 12.71 9.99 0.98
CA ASN A 86 13.21 8.63 0.74
C ASN A 86 14.73 8.59 0.58
N THR A 87 15.31 9.63 -0.03
CA THR A 87 16.77 9.79 -0.11
C THR A 87 17.39 10.06 1.27
N LEU A 88 16.74 10.90 2.09
CA LEU A 88 17.17 11.20 3.46
C LEU A 88 17.07 9.97 4.38
N ALA A 89 16.02 9.18 4.25
CA ALA A 89 15.80 7.97 5.04
C ALA A 89 16.85 6.88 4.74
N ASP A 90 17.42 6.88 3.53
CA ASP A 90 18.38 5.88 3.06
C ASP A 90 17.81 4.46 3.18
N ARG A 91 16.59 4.25 2.64
CA ARG A 91 15.87 2.96 2.67
C ARG A 91 15.73 2.40 4.08
N GLY A 92 15.23 3.20 5.02
CA GLY A 92 15.07 2.78 6.41
C GLY A 92 16.35 2.78 7.26
N ARG A 93 17.55 3.00 6.68
CA ARG A 93 18.82 2.88 7.42
C ARG A 93 19.04 4.03 8.38
N ARG A 94 18.81 5.26 7.94
CA ARG A 94 18.97 6.48 8.76
C ARG A 94 17.68 6.81 9.50
N TYR A 95 16.61 6.95 8.75
CA TYR A 95 15.26 7.19 9.24
C TYR A 95 14.30 6.24 8.55
N MET A 96 13.10 6.11 9.08
CA MET A 96 12.03 5.27 8.55
C MET A 96 10.80 6.14 8.34
N SER A 97 10.59 6.54 7.07
CA SER A 97 9.33 7.14 6.65
C SER A 97 8.28 6.06 6.43
N LEU A 98 7.03 6.46 6.17
CA LEU A 98 5.97 5.48 5.88
C LEU A 98 6.34 4.57 4.69
N ALA A 99 6.94 5.13 3.64
CA ALA A 99 7.39 4.38 2.45
C ALA A 99 8.51 3.37 2.75
N ASP A 100 9.27 3.56 3.85
CA ASP A 100 10.31 2.64 4.30
C ASP A 100 9.77 1.50 5.19
N THR A 101 8.50 1.52 5.57
CA THR A 101 7.85 0.39 6.28
C THR A 101 7.40 -0.68 5.30
N LEU A 102 7.16 -1.92 5.75
CA LEU A 102 6.59 -2.96 4.88
C LEU A 102 5.27 -2.48 4.26
N ILE A 103 4.39 -1.86 5.05
CA ILE A 103 3.09 -1.33 4.60
C ILE A 103 3.29 -0.36 3.43
N GLY A 104 4.10 0.69 3.63
CA GLY A 104 4.34 1.69 2.60
C GLY A 104 5.09 1.12 1.40
N TYR A 105 6.12 0.30 1.62
CA TYR A 105 6.91 -0.31 0.55
C TYR A 105 6.04 -1.10 -0.42
N LEU A 106 5.03 -1.82 0.08
CA LEU A 106 4.10 -2.57 -0.77
C LEU A 106 3.25 -1.66 -1.65
N GLY A 107 2.75 -0.54 -1.13
CA GLY A 107 1.85 0.38 -1.85
C GLY A 107 2.52 1.53 -2.60
N ASP A 108 3.81 1.79 -2.37
CA ASP A 108 4.49 3.00 -2.84
C ASP A 108 4.48 3.12 -4.37
N PHE A 109 4.04 4.28 -4.87
CA PHE A 109 3.82 4.58 -6.30
C PHE A 109 2.92 3.59 -7.07
N LEU A 110 2.08 2.81 -6.39
CA LEU A 110 1.10 1.94 -7.05
C LEU A 110 -0.27 2.61 -7.06
N ASN A 111 -1.10 2.17 -8.01
CA ASN A 111 -2.50 2.57 -8.12
C ASN A 111 -3.36 1.31 -8.27
N TRP A 112 -4.53 1.28 -7.62
CA TRP A 112 -5.39 0.11 -7.65
C TRP A 112 -6.85 0.45 -7.33
N CYS A 113 -7.75 -0.30 -7.94
CA CYS A 113 -9.16 -0.31 -7.58
C CYS A 113 -9.83 -1.60 -8.07
N GLY A 114 -10.95 -1.93 -7.43
CA GLY A 114 -11.83 -3.00 -7.88
C GLY A 114 -12.92 -2.48 -8.81
N GLN A 115 -13.91 -3.31 -9.06
CA GLN A 115 -15.17 -2.91 -9.69
C GLN A 115 -16.33 -3.45 -8.87
N ALA A 116 -17.43 -2.70 -8.82
CA ALA A 116 -18.65 -3.18 -8.19
C ALA A 116 -19.12 -4.47 -8.86
N ASN A 117 -19.47 -5.48 -8.04
CA ASN A 117 -19.94 -6.80 -8.50
C ASN A 117 -18.93 -7.58 -9.38
N SER A 118 -17.64 -7.28 -9.27
CA SER A 118 -16.56 -8.03 -9.94
C SER A 118 -15.50 -8.42 -8.92
N ALA A 119 -15.02 -9.66 -9.04
CA ALA A 119 -13.84 -10.12 -8.30
C ALA A 119 -12.52 -9.65 -8.95
N GLY A 120 -12.59 -8.99 -10.11
CA GLY A 120 -11.43 -8.50 -10.85
C GLY A 120 -11.00 -7.08 -10.44
N LEU A 121 -9.77 -6.74 -10.83
CA LEU A 121 -9.21 -5.40 -10.75
C LEU A 121 -9.63 -4.57 -11.97
N ASP A 122 -9.88 -3.28 -11.79
CA ASP A 122 -10.12 -2.38 -12.93
C ASP A 122 -8.79 -1.87 -13.48
N TYR A 123 -8.40 -2.36 -14.65
CA TYR A 123 -7.19 -1.91 -15.34
C TYR A 123 -7.42 -0.75 -16.32
N GLU A 124 -8.66 -0.33 -16.53
CA GLU A 124 -8.99 0.74 -17.46
C GLU A 124 -8.98 2.11 -16.77
N SER A 125 -9.59 2.21 -15.59
CA SER A 125 -9.72 3.47 -14.86
C SER A 125 -10.00 3.25 -13.38
N CYS A 126 -9.43 4.07 -12.50
CA CYS A 126 -9.76 4.13 -11.07
C CYS A 126 -10.23 5.53 -10.66
N PRO A 127 -11.08 5.65 -9.64
CA PRO A 127 -11.55 6.95 -9.15
C PRO A 127 -10.37 7.79 -8.64
N THR A 128 -10.36 9.08 -9.00
CA THR A 128 -9.44 10.04 -8.38
C THR A 128 -9.97 10.50 -7.01
N THR A 129 -9.11 11.12 -6.20
CA THR A 129 -9.48 11.74 -4.93
C THR A 129 -10.53 12.85 -5.09
N GLU A 130 -10.48 13.59 -6.21
CA GLU A 130 -11.49 14.61 -6.55
C GLU A 130 -12.86 13.99 -6.90
N GLU A 131 -12.88 12.79 -7.50
CA GLU A 131 -14.12 12.07 -7.82
C GLU A 131 -14.71 11.43 -6.56
N CYS A 132 -13.86 10.85 -5.70
CA CYS A 132 -14.26 10.39 -4.38
C CYS A 132 -13.08 10.21 -3.42
N GLU A 133 -13.26 10.75 -2.20
CA GLU A 133 -12.27 10.66 -1.13
C GLU A 133 -12.12 9.25 -0.55
N ASN A 134 -13.18 8.44 -0.60
CA ASN A 134 -13.22 7.08 -0.06
C ASN A 134 -12.87 6.05 -1.15
N ASN A 135 -11.83 6.32 -1.91
CA ASN A 135 -11.28 5.36 -2.86
C ASN A 135 -10.27 4.41 -2.20
N ALA A 136 -9.90 3.34 -2.91
CA ALA A 136 -9.05 2.28 -2.38
C ALA A 136 -7.65 2.76 -1.97
N VAL A 137 -7.04 3.65 -2.75
CA VAL A 137 -5.67 4.16 -2.52
C VAL A 137 -5.67 5.16 -1.36
N GLU A 138 -6.60 6.11 -1.35
CA GLU A 138 -6.74 7.09 -0.25
C GLU A 138 -7.05 6.40 1.07
N SER A 139 -7.97 5.42 1.07
CA SER A 139 -8.32 4.67 2.28
C SER A 139 -7.14 3.87 2.83
N PHE A 140 -6.31 3.31 1.95
CA PHE A 140 -5.09 2.62 2.34
C PHE A 140 -4.11 3.57 3.03
N TRP A 141 -3.81 4.72 2.42
CA TRP A 141 -2.86 5.68 2.99
C TRP A 141 -3.38 6.33 4.28
N ARG A 142 -4.70 6.57 4.39
CA ARG A 142 -5.36 7.02 5.63
C ARG A 142 -5.27 5.98 6.76
N MET A 143 -5.30 4.69 6.43
CA MET A 143 -5.15 3.61 7.42
C MET A 143 -3.68 3.41 7.84
N ALA A 144 -2.75 3.66 6.90
CA ALA A 144 -1.31 3.43 7.11
C ALA A 144 -0.59 4.58 7.85
N SER A 145 -1.11 5.81 7.72
CA SER A 145 -0.54 7.03 8.32
C SER A 145 -0.98 7.24 9.76
#